data_AF-A0AAN5CLH2-F1
#
_entry.id   AF-A0AAN5CLH2-F1
#
_cell.length_a   1.000
_cell.length_b   1.000
_cell.length_c   1.000
_cell.angle_alpha   90.00
_cell.angle_beta   90.00
_cell.angle_gamma   90.00
#
_symmetry.space_group_name_H-M   'P 1'
#
loop_
_entity.id
_entity.type
_entity.pdbx_description
1 polymer ?
#
loop_
_entity_poly.entity_id
_entity_poly.type
_entity_poly.pdbx_seq_one_letter_code
_entity_poly.pdbx_strand_id
1 'polypeptide(L)'
;STPSEMSFYHAAHRPEAVRNAILLHIGYVPIYILALLARKNAFIRISYKNTIIFSGVVQCLVSLPYTLFNSWFALFVSEEIETSELSCTLTRMGLSVLNYCAYNALTAVSVSRVLSVVFDQQCDIRRNLGFFALASFPIIALFLKAIASGTRRENSVCGPLLFFDNKPKPKLQAWNLYIFAIPLIAVVLNAVTACYLIKHRRRRLSSGSRTKRVNELHVALALLLQSLVPAITMSSKGYRSIVAIHGTLAMQSPWWLKKPVDILSFLTTGLNMTISMACIKTFRE
;
A
#
# COMPACT_ATOMS: atom_id res chain seq x y z
N SER A 1 1.84 -35.34 -21.44
CA SER A 1 1.47 -34.44 -20.35
C SER A 1 2.52 -34.56 -19.27
N THR A 2 3.34 -33.53 -19.08
CA THR A 2 4.29 -33.48 -17.96
C THR A 2 3.51 -33.46 -16.64
N PRO A 3 3.94 -34.19 -15.60
CA PRO A 3 3.25 -34.18 -14.31
C PRO A 3 3.19 -32.73 -13.81
N SER A 4 2.01 -32.27 -13.39
CA SER A 4 1.93 -31.04 -12.61
C SER A 4 2.61 -31.35 -11.27
N GLU A 5 3.88 -30.99 -11.15
CA GLU A 5 4.63 -31.15 -9.90
C GLU A 5 3.89 -30.42 -8.77
N MET A 6 3.63 -31.16 -7.69
CA MET A 6 2.81 -30.68 -6.57
C MET A 6 3.57 -29.60 -5.78
N SER A 7 2.83 -28.59 -5.32
CA SER A 7 3.29 -27.56 -4.39
C SER A 7 2.51 -27.69 -3.08
N PHE A 8 3.06 -27.16 -1.98
CA PHE A 8 2.42 -27.29 -0.66
C PHE A 8 2.26 -25.94 0.03
N TYR A 9 1.12 -25.76 0.69
CA TYR A 9 1.01 -24.79 1.77
C TYR A 9 1.54 -25.42 3.06
N HIS A 10 2.77 -25.08 3.44
CA HIS A 10 3.38 -25.64 4.63
C HIS A 10 2.75 -25.09 5.92
N ALA A 11 2.32 -26.00 6.81
CA ALA A 11 1.83 -25.67 8.15
C ALA A 11 2.85 -24.88 8.99
N ALA A 12 4.15 -25.03 8.71
CA ALA A 12 5.23 -24.26 9.35
C ALA A 12 5.08 -22.74 9.25
N HIS A 13 4.34 -22.23 8.24
CA HIS A 13 4.06 -20.80 8.08
C HIS A 13 2.82 -20.30 8.84
N ARG A 14 2.05 -21.21 9.44
CA ARG A 14 0.83 -20.86 10.19
C ARG A 14 1.08 -19.83 11.31
N PRO A 15 2.14 -19.92 12.14
CA PRO A 15 2.39 -18.92 13.18
C PRO A 15 2.59 -17.50 12.63
N GLU A 16 3.25 -17.38 11.47
CA GLU A 16 3.42 -16.10 10.80
C GLU A 16 2.10 -15.60 10.21
N ALA A 17 1.30 -16.47 9.61
CA ALA A 17 -0.03 -16.13 9.11
C ALA A 17 -0.97 -15.65 10.22
N VAL A 18 -0.97 -16.31 11.39
CA VAL A 18 -1.74 -15.88 12.59
C VAL A 18 -1.37 -14.46 12.98
N ARG A 19 -0.07 -14.20 13.17
CA ARG A 19 0.42 -12.87 13.52
C ARG A 19 0.01 -11.83 12.49
N ASN A 20 0.21 -12.11 11.20
CA ASN A 20 -0.07 -11.17 10.13
C ASN A 20 -1.57 -10.91 10.00
N ALA A 21 -2.43 -11.93 10.15
CA ALA A 21 -3.88 -11.79 10.13
C ALA A 21 -4.36 -10.87 11.26
N ILE A 22 -3.88 -11.07 12.50
CA ILE A 22 -4.20 -10.20 13.65
C ILE A 22 -3.81 -8.75 13.36
N LEU A 23 -2.56 -8.52 12.90
CA LEU A 23 -2.07 -7.17 12.59
C LEU A 23 -2.88 -6.49 11.48
N LEU A 24 -3.23 -7.22 10.42
CA LEU A 24 -4.04 -6.69 9.33
C LEU A 24 -5.45 -6.30 9.79
N HIS A 25 -6.10 -7.13 10.61
CA HIS A 25 -7.41 -6.82 11.20
C HIS A 25 -7.36 -5.61 12.14
N ILE A 26 -6.33 -5.52 13.00
CA ILE A 26 -6.08 -4.31 13.81
C ILE A 26 -5.90 -3.09 12.89
N GLY A 27 -5.20 -3.25 11.77
CA GLY A 27 -5.03 -2.23 10.74
C GLY A 27 -6.35 -1.72 10.12
N TYR A 28 -7.45 -2.48 10.18
CA TYR A 28 -8.76 -2.04 9.69
C TYR A 28 -9.57 -1.25 10.72
N VAL A 29 -9.25 -1.31 12.01
CA VAL A 29 -9.97 -0.57 13.06
C VAL A 29 -10.06 0.94 12.75
N PRO A 30 -8.98 1.63 12.37
CA PRO A 30 -9.05 3.05 11.99
C PRO A 30 -9.95 3.33 10.78
N ILE A 31 -10.07 2.40 9.83
CA ILE A 31 -10.95 2.54 8.67
C ILE A 31 -12.41 2.42 9.09
N TYR A 32 -12.73 1.50 9.99
CA TYR A 32 -14.09 1.39 10.53
C TYR A 32 -14.48 2.64 11.31
N ILE A 33 -13.56 3.20 12.11
CA ILE A 33 -13.78 4.49 12.79
C ILE A 33 -14.04 5.60 11.76
N LEU A 34 -13.22 5.70 10.71
CA LEU A 34 -13.44 6.67 9.63
C LEU A 34 -14.83 6.51 8.98
N ALA A 35 -15.27 5.28 8.71
CA ALA A 35 -16.58 5.01 8.14
C ALA A 35 -17.71 5.44 9.08
N LEU A 36 -17.58 5.21 10.39
CA LEU A 36 -18.54 5.67 11.39
C LEU A 36 -18.59 7.20 11.46
N LEU A 37 -17.45 7.88 11.45
CA LEU A 37 -17.37 9.35 11.44
C LEU A 37 -18.00 9.94 10.17
N ALA A 38 -17.69 9.37 9.00
CA ALA A 38 -18.28 9.77 7.73
C ALA A 38 -19.80 9.51 7.65
N ARG A 39 -20.30 8.46 8.33
CA ARG A 39 -21.73 8.19 8.45
C ARG A 39 -22.43 9.23 9.32
N LYS A 40 -21.85 9.58 10.47
CA LYS A 40 -22.43 10.51 11.45
C LYS A 40 -22.37 11.97 10.99
N ASN A 41 -21.33 12.37 10.27
CA ASN A 41 -21.11 13.77 9.91
C ASN A 41 -21.09 13.97 8.38
N ALA A 42 -22.13 14.62 7.85
CA ALA A 42 -22.27 14.91 6.43
C ALA A 42 -21.15 15.83 5.90
N PHE A 43 -20.63 16.74 6.73
CA PHE A 43 -19.51 17.61 6.35
C PHE A 43 -18.25 16.80 6.09
N ILE A 44 -17.94 15.81 6.95
CA ILE A 44 -16.79 14.90 6.75
C ILE A 44 -16.97 14.14 5.44
N ARG A 45 -18.16 13.57 5.24
CA ARG A 45 -18.48 12.76 4.05
C ARG A 45 -18.30 13.54 2.76
N ILE A 46 -18.76 14.79 2.70
CA ILE A 46 -18.71 15.60 1.49
C ILE A 46 -17.30 16.17 1.27
N SER A 47 -16.68 16.73 2.32
CA SER A 47 -15.40 17.46 2.20
C SER A 47 -14.22 16.54 1.96
N TYR A 48 -14.24 15.31 2.51
CA TYR A 48 -13.12 14.36 2.43
C TYR A 48 -13.41 13.16 1.53
N LYS A 49 -14.50 13.19 0.73
CA LYS A 49 -14.90 12.10 -0.17
C LYS A 49 -13.77 11.67 -1.11
N ASN A 50 -13.18 12.64 -1.81
CA ASN A 50 -12.18 12.41 -2.85
C ASN A 50 -10.74 12.36 -2.31
N THR A 51 -10.55 12.40 -1.00
CA THR A 51 -9.22 12.36 -0.37
C THR A 51 -9.14 11.18 0.59
N ILE A 52 -9.46 11.39 1.86
CA ILE A 52 -9.25 10.44 2.95
C ILE A 52 -10.23 9.27 2.84
N ILE A 53 -11.49 9.54 2.50
CA ILE A 53 -12.49 8.47 2.36
C ILE A 53 -12.15 7.59 1.17
N PHE A 54 -11.82 8.19 0.02
CA PHE A 54 -11.38 7.44 -1.16
C PHE A 54 -10.17 6.55 -0.85
N SER A 55 -9.11 7.11 -0.24
CA SER A 55 -7.92 6.32 0.09
C SER A 55 -8.22 5.22 1.11
N GLY A 56 -9.04 5.49 2.14
CA GLY A 56 -9.47 4.50 3.12
C GLY A 56 -10.28 3.35 2.53
N VAL A 57 -11.25 3.66 1.66
CA VAL A 57 -12.09 2.65 1.00
C VAL A 57 -11.27 1.79 0.05
N VAL A 58 -10.44 2.41 -0.80
CA VAL A 58 -9.59 1.64 -1.74
C VAL A 58 -8.58 0.80 -0.98
N GLN A 59 -7.93 1.35 0.05
CA GLN A 59 -7.00 0.58 0.87
C GLN A 59 -7.67 -0.62 1.53
N CYS A 60 -8.89 -0.45 2.05
CA CYS A 60 -9.67 -1.53 2.64
C CYS A 60 -10.02 -2.61 1.60
N LEU A 61 -10.75 -2.24 0.54
CA LEU A 61 -11.30 -3.18 -0.42
C LEU A 61 -10.22 -3.95 -1.18
N VAL A 62 -9.13 -3.28 -1.56
CA VAL A 62 -8.08 -3.90 -2.37
C VAL A 62 -7.12 -4.74 -1.52
N SER A 63 -6.92 -4.41 -0.24
CA SER A 63 -6.13 -5.26 0.68
C SER A 63 -6.93 -6.40 1.32
N LEU A 64 -8.26 -6.32 1.35
CA LEU A 64 -9.13 -7.31 2.00
C LEU A 64 -8.87 -8.75 1.53
N PRO A 65 -8.74 -9.05 0.22
CA PRO A 65 -8.44 -10.40 -0.24
C PRO A 65 -7.16 -10.98 0.39
N TYR A 66 -6.12 -10.15 0.55
CA TYR A 66 -4.88 -10.56 1.20
C TYR A 66 -5.08 -10.87 2.68
N THR A 67 -5.89 -10.07 3.38
CA THR A 67 -6.22 -10.31 4.80
C THR A 67 -7.06 -11.56 5.01
N LEU A 68 -8.05 -11.80 4.13
CA LEU A 68 -8.88 -13.00 4.16
C LEU A 68 -8.03 -14.25 3.93
N PHE A 69 -7.09 -14.22 2.99
CA PHE A 69 -6.18 -15.33 2.77
C PHE A 69 -5.29 -15.62 3.98
N ASN A 70 -4.70 -14.61 4.61
CA ASN A 70 -3.90 -14.82 5.83
C ASN A 70 -4.76 -15.37 6.98
N SER A 71 -6.02 -14.94 7.08
CA SER A 71 -6.97 -15.45 8.09
C SER A 71 -7.33 -16.90 7.83
N TRP A 72 -7.65 -17.24 6.58
CA TRP A 72 -7.89 -18.62 6.16
C TRP A 72 -6.67 -19.49 6.43
N PHE A 73 -5.47 -19.03 6.07
CA PHE A 73 -4.23 -19.75 6.30
C PHE A 73 -4.00 -20.00 7.81
N ALA A 74 -4.24 -18.99 8.64
CA ALA A 74 -4.09 -19.08 10.09
C ALA A 74 -5.05 -20.10 10.75
N LEU A 75 -6.29 -20.16 10.25
CA LEU A 75 -7.35 -20.97 10.86
C LEU A 75 -7.38 -22.40 10.33
N PHE A 76 -7.15 -22.61 9.03
CA PHE A 76 -7.45 -23.88 8.36
C PHE A 76 -6.22 -24.66 7.86
N VAL A 77 -5.02 -24.07 7.85
CA VAL A 77 -3.79 -24.77 7.44
C VAL A 77 -3.10 -25.33 8.68
N SER A 78 -3.58 -26.47 9.19
CA SER A 78 -2.96 -27.19 10.32
C SER A 78 -1.94 -28.25 9.88
N GLU A 79 -2.07 -28.73 8.65
CA GLU A 79 -1.23 -29.75 8.02
C GLU A 79 -0.81 -29.27 6.62
N GLU A 80 0.07 -30.03 5.96
CA GLU A 80 0.48 -29.68 4.59
C GLU A 80 -0.70 -29.85 3.63
N ILE A 81 -1.11 -28.75 2.98
CA ILE A 81 -2.19 -28.79 1.99
C ILE A 81 -1.56 -28.77 0.61
N GLU A 82 -1.79 -29.84 -0.13
CA GLU A 82 -1.42 -29.95 -1.55
C GLU A 82 -2.12 -28.87 -2.39
N THR A 83 -1.35 -28.27 -3.28
CA THR A 83 -1.84 -27.25 -4.20
C THR A 83 -1.06 -27.29 -5.50
N SER A 84 -1.59 -26.68 -6.55
CA SER A 84 -0.82 -26.49 -7.78
C SER A 84 0.08 -25.27 -7.64
N GLU A 85 1.26 -25.32 -8.26
CA GLU A 85 2.21 -24.21 -8.30
C GLU A 85 1.56 -22.91 -8.83
N LEU A 86 0.72 -23.05 -9.87
CA LEU A 86 -0.04 -21.94 -10.44
C LEU A 86 -1.03 -21.35 -9.43
N SER A 87 -1.82 -22.19 -8.74
CA SER A 87 -2.77 -21.73 -7.73
C SER A 87 -2.06 -21.01 -6.58
N CYS A 88 -0.97 -21.61 -6.09
CA CYS A 88 -0.19 -21.05 -5.01
C CYS A 88 0.41 -19.69 -5.36
N THR A 89 0.92 -19.57 -6.57
CA THR A 89 1.45 -18.34 -7.14
C THR A 89 0.39 -17.27 -7.28
N LEU A 90 -0.70 -17.58 -7.99
CA LEU A 90 -1.79 -16.65 -8.24
C LEU A 90 -2.34 -16.13 -6.92
N THR A 91 -2.50 -17.02 -5.94
CA THR A 91 -2.98 -16.66 -4.61
C THR A 91 -1.96 -15.81 -3.88
N ARG A 92 -0.74 -16.28 -3.61
CA ARG A 92 0.20 -15.51 -2.77
C ARG A 92 0.71 -14.24 -3.44
N MET A 93 1.13 -14.33 -4.69
CA MET A 93 1.69 -13.18 -5.41
C MET A 93 0.60 -12.23 -5.89
N GLY A 94 -0.52 -12.74 -6.41
CA GLY A 94 -1.65 -11.91 -6.83
C GLY A 94 -2.26 -11.13 -5.67
N LEU A 95 -2.48 -11.78 -4.51
CA LEU A 95 -2.97 -11.08 -3.33
C LEU A 95 -1.94 -10.07 -2.79
N SER A 96 -0.65 -10.35 -2.90
CA SER A 96 0.40 -9.39 -2.55
C SER A 96 0.39 -8.18 -3.50
N VAL A 97 0.22 -8.39 -4.81
CA VAL A 97 0.06 -7.32 -5.82
C VAL A 97 -1.13 -6.44 -5.47
N LEU A 98 -2.29 -7.04 -5.19
CA LEU A 98 -3.47 -6.28 -4.78
C LEU A 98 -3.18 -5.45 -3.54
N ASN A 99 -2.55 -6.04 -2.51
CA ASN A 99 -2.17 -5.30 -1.32
C ASN A 99 -1.23 -4.13 -1.63
N TYR A 100 -0.26 -4.26 -2.54
CA TYR A 100 0.58 -3.14 -2.97
C TYR A 100 -0.22 -2.09 -3.75
N CYS A 101 -1.08 -2.50 -4.67
CA CYS A 101 -1.96 -1.62 -5.44
C CYS A 101 -2.81 -0.76 -4.51
N ALA A 102 -3.29 -1.30 -3.39
CA ALA A 102 -4.08 -0.59 -2.40
C ALA A 102 -3.44 0.75 -1.96
N TYR A 103 -2.11 0.82 -1.86
CA TYR A 103 -1.39 2.02 -1.46
C TYR A 103 -1.23 3.06 -2.59
N ASN A 104 -1.39 2.67 -3.85
CA ASN A 104 -1.39 3.59 -5.00
C ASN A 104 -2.58 4.57 -4.96
N ALA A 105 -3.59 4.30 -4.13
CA ALA A 105 -4.66 5.24 -3.85
C ALA A 105 -4.12 6.59 -3.32
N LEU A 106 -3.02 6.57 -2.56
CA LEU A 106 -2.39 7.78 -2.06
C LEU A 106 -1.77 8.59 -3.19
N THR A 107 -1.06 7.94 -4.12
CA THR A 107 -0.49 8.59 -5.30
C THR A 107 -1.59 9.19 -6.17
N ALA A 108 -2.70 8.48 -6.38
CA ALA A 108 -3.86 8.99 -7.10
C ALA A 108 -4.44 10.27 -6.45
N VAL A 109 -4.62 10.25 -5.12
CA VAL A 109 -5.07 11.43 -4.36
C VAL A 109 -4.06 12.57 -4.46
N SER A 110 -2.76 12.29 -4.36
CA SER A 110 -1.70 13.30 -4.45
C SER A 110 -1.68 13.99 -5.82
N VAL A 111 -1.82 13.24 -6.91
CA VAL A 111 -1.92 13.81 -8.27
C VAL A 111 -3.14 14.72 -8.38
N SER A 112 -4.32 14.23 -7.98
CA SER A 112 -5.56 15.02 -7.98
C SER A 112 -5.45 16.27 -7.11
N ARG A 113 -4.72 16.21 -6.01
CA ARG A 113 -4.48 17.37 -5.13
C ARG A 113 -3.55 18.39 -5.76
N VAL A 114 -2.49 17.97 -6.43
CA VAL A 114 -1.65 18.89 -7.21
C VAL A 114 -2.49 19.58 -8.29
N LEU A 115 -3.28 18.82 -9.06
CA LEU A 115 -4.15 19.37 -10.09
C LEU A 115 -5.18 20.36 -9.53
N SER A 116 -5.83 20.03 -8.42
CA SER A 116 -6.85 20.90 -7.82
C SER A 116 -6.28 22.11 -7.08
N VAL A 117 -5.16 21.99 -6.39
CA VAL A 117 -4.62 23.08 -5.55
C VAL A 117 -3.70 24.01 -6.32
N VAL A 118 -2.84 23.44 -7.18
CA VAL A 118 -1.81 24.17 -7.94
C VAL A 118 -2.36 24.66 -9.27
N PHE A 119 -3.14 23.83 -9.98
CA PHE A 119 -3.67 24.12 -11.31
C PHE A 119 -5.17 24.49 -11.32
N ASP A 120 -5.81 24.56 -10.15
CA ASP A 120 -7.23 24.91 -9.98
C ASP A 120 -8.21 24.02 -10.77
N GLN A 121 -7.82 22.76 -11.03
CA GLN A 121 -8.66 21.81 -11.76
C GLN A 121 -9.50 20.96 -10.80
N GLN A 122 -10.82 21.01 -10.96
CA GLN A 122 -11.71 20.16 -10.17
C GLN A 122 -11.48 18.67 -10.50
N CYS A 123 -11.14 17.90 -9.47
CA CYS A 123 -10.95 16.46 -9.58
C CYS A 123 -12.08 15.73 -8.85
N ASP A 124 -12.82 14.93 -9.62
CA ASP A 124 -13.88 14.08 -9.12
C ASP A 124 -13.35 12.68 -8.76
N ILE A 125 -14.24 11.84 -8.23
CA ILE A 125 -13.89 10.47 -7.86
C ILE A 125 -13.50 9.61 -9.08
N ARG A 126 -14.03 9.92 -10.28
CA ARG A 126 -13.73 9.18 -11.51
C ARG A 126 -12.28 9.43 -11.93
N ARG A 127 -11.80 10.68 -11.86
CA ARG A 127 -10.39 11.01 -12.11
C ARG A 127 -9.46 10.33 -11.11
N ASN A 128 -9.83 10.30 -9.82
CA ASN A 128 -9.06 9.55 -8.82
C ASN A 128 -8.95 8.06 -9.16
N LEU A 129 -10.06 7.44 -9.59
CA LEU A 129 -10.06 6.04 -10.01
C LEU A 129 -9.18 5.82 -11.25
N GLY A 130 -9.21 6.76 -12.21
CA GLY A 130 -8.32 6.75 -13.38
C GLY A 130 -6.84 6.82 -12.99
N PHE A 131 -6.45 7.75 -12.12
CA PHE A 131 -5.07 7.84 -11.63
C PHE A 131 -4.67 6.60 -10.82
N PHE A 132 -5.59 6.03 -10.04
CA PHE A 132 -5.35 4.79 -9.31
C PHE A 132 -5.08 3.61 -10.25
N ALA A 133 -5.89 3.47 -11.31
CA ALA A 133 -5.71 2.43 -12.32
C ALA A 133 -4.38 2.62 -13.07
N LEU A 134 -4.06 3.85 -13.48
CA LEU A 134 -2.79 4.17 -14.13
C LEU A 134 -1.59 3.87 -13.24
N ALA A 135 -1.66 4.26 -11.96
CA ALA A 135 -0.63 3.99 -10.97
C ALA A 135 -0.57 2.52 -10.51
N SER A 136 -1.52 1.67 -10.89
CA SER A 136 -1.50 0.23 -10.56
C SER A 136 -1.20 -0.64 -11.77
N PHE A 137 -1.36 -0.11 -12.99
CA PHE A 137 -1.18 -0.85 -14.22
C PHE A 137 0.23 -1.48 -14.36
N PRO A 138 1.35 -0.77 -14.11
CA PRO A 138 2.67 -1.36 -14.26
C PRO A 138 2.94 -2.58 -13.35
N ILE A 139 2.51 -2.55 -12.08
CA ILE A 139 2.72 -3.70 -11.18
C ILE A 139 1.85 -4.91 -11.57
N ILE A 140 0.62 -4.65 -12.03
CA ILE A 140 -0.26 -5.70 -12.56
C ILE A 140 0.34 -6.30 -13.85
N ALA A 141 0.85 -5.46 -14.76
CA ALA A 141 1.48 -5.91 -15.99
C ALA A 141 2.76 -6.73 -15.72
N LEU A 142 3.58 -6.31 -14.75
CA LEU A 142 4.76 -7.06 -14.31
C LEU A 142 4.37 -8.42 -13.72
N PHE A 143 3.30 -8.48 -12.92
CA PHE A 143 2.77 -9.73 -12.37
C PHE A 143 2.28 -10.68 -13.47
N LEU A 144 1.47 -10.20 -14.41
CA LEU A 144 0.99 -11.01 -15.54
C LEU A 144 2.16 -11.53 -16.40
N LYS A 145 3.17 -10.70 -16.62
CA LYS A 145 4.40 -11.12 -17.31
C LYS A 145 5.20 -12.14 -16.51
N ALA A 146 5.24 -12.03 -15.18
CA ALA A 146 5.90 -13.00 -14.32
C ALA A 146 5.23 -14.38 -14.39
N ILE A 147 3.88 -14.42 -14.41
CA ILE A 147 3.13 -15.66 -14.60
C ILE A 147 3.40 -16.27 -15.98
N ALA A 148 3.41 -15.46 -17.03
CA ALA A 148 3.56 -15.95 -18.40
C ALA A 148 4.98 -16.40 -18.77
N SER A 149 6.01 -15.86 -18.11
CA SER A 149 7.41 -16.01 -18.55
C SER A 149 8.41 -16.37 -17.45
N GLY A 150 7.95 -16.63 -16.23
CA GLY A 150 8.84 -16.99 -15.15
C GLY A 150 9.18 -18.48 -15.15
N THR A 151 10.39 -18.79 -14.74
CA THR A 151 10.88 -20.15 -14.58
C THR A 151 10.92 -20.51 -13.10
N ARG A 152 10.61 -21.77 -12.81
CA ARG A 152 10.59 -22.31 -11.46
C ARG A 152 11.99 -22.37 -10.86
N ARG A 153 12.08 -22.16 -9.55
CA ARG A 153 13.29 -22.46 -8.77
C ARG A 153 13.10 -23.81 -8.08
N GLU A 154 14.06 -24.73 -8.18
CA GLU A 154 13.94 -26.04 -7.51
C GLU A 154 13.71 -25.87 -5.99
N ASN A 155 12.84 -26.70 -5.40
CA ASN A 155 12.45 -26.66 -3.97
C ASN A 155 11.86 -25.34 -3.47
N SER A 156 11.32 -24.50 -4.37
CA SER A 156 10.74 -23.22 -3.98
C SER A 156 9.38 -23.38 -3.30
N VAL A 157 9.35 -23.01 -2.02
CA VAL A 157 8.14 -22.68 -1.28
C VAL A 157 7.33 -21.66 -2.07
N CYS A 158 5.99 -21.75 -1.99
CA CYS A 158 5.09 -20.73 -2.50
C CYS A 158 5.46 -19.33 -1.99
N GLY A 159 6.24 -18.59 -2.76
CA GLY A 159 6.82 -17.31 -2.37
C GLY A 159 6.92 -16.37 -3.58
N PRO A 160 6.95 -15.05 -3.36
CA PRO A 160 6.96 -14.05 -4.44
C PRO A 160 8.22 -14.10 -5.33
N LEU A 161 9.23 -14.89 -4.95
CA LEU A 161 10.49 -15.10 -5.66
C LEU A 161 10.44 -16.20 -6.72
N LEU A 162 9.30 -16.90 -6.85
CA LEU A 162 9.11 -18.11 -7.68
C LEU A 162 9.39 -17.96 -9.18
N PHE A 163 9.34 -16.74 -9.75
CA PHE A 163 9.34 -16.51 -11.21
C PHE A 163 10.56 -15.74 -11.72
N PHE A 164 11.52 -15.52 -10.85
CA PHE A 164 12.74 -14.80 -11.14
C PHE A 164 13.85 -15.83 -11.37
N ASP A 165 13.96 -16.28 -12.62
CA ASP A 165 15.02 -17.17 -13.14
C ASP A 165 16.40 -16.80 -12.58
N ASN A 166 17.39 -17.70 -12.49
CA ASN A 166 18.72 -17.41 -11.92
C ASN A 166 19.51 -16.26 -12.60
N LYS A 167 18.96 -15.65 -13.67
CA LYS A 167 19.37 -14.37 -14.28
C LYS A 167 18.41 -13.19 -14.00
N PRO A 168 17.85 -12.93 -12.80
CA PRO A 168 16.62 -12.13 -12.69
C PRO A 168 16.85 -10.68 -12.30
N LYS A 169 18.12 -10.25 -12.18
CA LYS A 169 18.48 -8.94 -11.65
C LYS A 169 17.61 -7.79 -12.22
N PRO A 170 17.41 -7.65 -13.55
CA PRO A 170 16.68 -6.50 -14.08
C PRO A 170 15.17 -6.52 -13.79
N LYS A 171 14.50 -7.68 -13.91
CA LYS A 171 13.04 -7.76 -13.69
C LYS A 171 12.68 -7.53 -12.23
N LEU A 172 13.47 -8.09 -11.32
CA LEU A 172 13.26 -7.96 -9.88
C LEU A 172 13.70 -6.58 -9.36
N GLN A 173 14.74 -5.98 -9.95
CA GLN A 173 15.08 -4.57 -9.74
C GLN A 173 13.94 -3.65 -10.19
N ALA A 174 13.34 -3.89 -11.36
CA ALA A 174 12.20 -3.10 -11.83
C ALA A 174 10.99 -3.21 -10.91
N TRP A 175 10.68 -4.43 -10.43
CA TRP A 175 9.63 -4.68 -9.44
C TRP A 175 9.87 -3.91 -8.14
N ASN A 176 11.07 -4.03 -7.57
CA ASN A 176 11.42 -3.35 -6.33
C ASN A 176 11.43 -1.83 -6.51
N LEU A 177 12.04 -1.33 -7.60
CA LEU A 177 12.04 0.10 -7.95
C LEU A 177 10.62 0.65 -8.01
N TYR A 178 9.68 -0.09 -8.60
CA TYR A 178 8.30 0.33 -8.69
C TYR A 178 7.61 0.41 -7.33
N ILE A 179 7.76 -0.63 -6.50
CA ILE A 179 7.20 -0.67 -5.14
C ILE A 179 7.73 0.48 -4.27
N PHE A 180 8.95 0.96 -4.50
CA PHE A 180 9.51 2.12 -3.82
C PHE A 180 9.07 3.46 -4.42
N ALA A 181 9.14 3.56 -5.75
CA ALA A 181 8.99 4.82 -6.44
C ALA A 181 7.59 5.38 -6.27
N ILE A 182 6.55 4.55 -6.33
CA ILE A 182 5.16 5.03 -6.30
C ILE A 182 4.79 5.69 -4.95
N PRO A 183 5.08 5.09 -3.78
CA PRO A 183 4.91 5.78 -2.49
C PRO A 183 5.75 7.06 -2.37
N LEU A 184 6.99 7.05 -2.87
CA LEU A 184 7.86 8.24 -2.85
C LEU A 184 7.32 9.36 -3.73
N ILE A 185 6.77 9.04 -4.90
CA ILE A 185 6.09 10.03 -5.76
C ILE A 185 4.92 10.67 -5.00
N ALA A 186 4.13 9.90 -4.26
CA ALA A 186 3.05 10.45 -3.43
C ALA A 186 3.59 11.44 -2.39
N VAL A 187 4.69 11.10 -1.71
CA VAL A 187 5.37 12.01 -0.75
C VAL A 187 5.81 13.30 -1.44
N VAL A 188 6.47 13.21 -2.59
CA VAL A 188 6.95 14.39 -3.33
C VAL A 188 5.78 15.27 -3.77
N LEU A 189 4.72 14.69 -4.35
CA LEU A 189 3.55 15.45 -4.80
C LEU A 189 2.79 16.11 -3.63
N ASN A 190 2.66 15.42 -2.50
CA ASN A 190 2.07 15.99 -1.28
C ASN A 190 2.96 17.11 -0.70
N ALA A 191 4.29 16.95 -0.73
CA ALA A 191 5.23 17.97 -0.31
C ALA A 191 5.15 19.21 -1.21
N VAL A 192 5.10 19.04 -2.54
CA VAL A 192 4.88 20.14 -3.49
C VAL A 192 3.58 20.87 -3.19
N THR A 193 2.49 20.14 -2.94
CA THR A 193 1.19 20.73 -2.57
C THR A 193 1.27 21.54 -1.27
N ALA A 194 1.93 20.98 -0.24
CA ALA A 194 2.11 21.65 1.04
C ALA A 194 2.99 22.91 0.91
N CYS A 195 4.13 22.82 0.23
CA CYS A 195 5.02 23.94 -0.05
C CYS A 195 4.30 25.05 -0.85
N TYR A 196 3.49 24.68 -1.85
CA TYR A 196 2.70 25.64 -2.61
C TYR A 196 1.70 26.38 -1.72
N LEU A 197 0.96 25.67 -0.87
CA LEU A 197 0.02 26.27 0.09
C LEU A 197 0.70 27.20 1.10
N ILE A 198 1.91 26.86 1.55
CA ILE A 198 2.72 27.69 2.45
C ILE A 198 3.21 28.96 1.72
N LYS A 199 3.78 28.82 0.52
CA LYS A 199 4.34 29.94 -0.27
C LYS A 199 3.26 30.93 -0.69
N HIS A 200 2.11 30.45 -1.16
CA HIS A 200 1.00 31.28 -1.59
C HIS A 200 0.04 31.68 -0.46
N ARG A 201 0.39 31.41 0.80
CA ARG A 201 -0.42 31.73 1.98
C ARG A 201 -0.77 33.22 2.03
N ARG A 202 0.21 34.11 1.81
CA ARG A 202 0.02 35.58 1.85
C ARG A 202 -0.86 36.12 0.73
N ARG A 203 -0.65 35.68 -0.52
CA ARG A 203 -1.44 36.16 -1.67
C ARG A 203 -2.88 35.68 -1.65
N ARG A 204 -3.14 34.47 -1.16
CA ARG A 204 -4.52 34.03 -0.99
C ARG A 204 -5.17 34.73 0.21
N LEU A 205 -4.42 35.21 1.23
CA LEU A 205 -4.99 35.80 2.49
C LEU A 205 -5.87 37.02 2.22
N SER A 206 -5.64 37.74 1.13
CA SER A 206 -6.48 38.85 0.70
C SER A 206 -7.80 38.43 0.02
N SER A 207 -7.96 37.19 -0.45
CA SER A 207 -9.04 36.81 -1.39
C SER A 207 -10.02 35.73 -0.88
N GLY A 208 -10.01 35.35 0.40
CA GLY A 208 -10.97 34.35 0.90
C GLY A 208 -10.97 34.10 2.41
N SER A 209 -11.97 33.36 2.89
CA SER A 209 -12.14 33.03 4.31
C SER A 209 -10.92 32.30 4.92
N ARG A 210 -10.48 32.79 6.10
CA ARG A 210 -9.31 32.31 6.85
C ARG A 210 -9.47 30.85 7.31
N THR A 211 -10.70 30.44 7.65
CA THR A 211 -11.04 29.09 8.15
C THR A 211 -10.94 28.02 7.06
N LYS A 212 -11.45 28.28 5.85
CA LYS A 212 -11.40 27.32 4.73
C LYS A 212 -9.95 26.96 4.36
N ARG A 213 -9.01 27.90 4.49
CA ARG A 213 -7.60 27.69 4.12
C ARG A 213 -6.73 27.05 5.19
N VAL A 214 -7.00 27.30 6.47
CA VAL A 214 -6.31 26.57 7.54
C VAL A 214 -6.61 25.07 7.42
N ASN A 215 -7.86 24.71 7.08
CA ASN A 215 -8.23 23.31 6.86
C ASN A 215 -7.47 22.67 5.68
N GLU A 216 -7.31 23.36 4.55
CA GLU A 216 -6.59 22.84 3.38
C GLU A 216 -5.10 22.52 3.65
N LEU A 217 -4.43 23.36 4.44
CA LEU A 217 -3.03 23.11 4.82
C LEU A 217 -2.92 21.90 5.75
N HIS A 218 -3.83 21.77 6.73
CA HIS A 218 -3.84 20.61 7.63
C HIS A 218 -4.11 19.32 6.85
N VAL A 219 -4.98 19.35 5.85
CA VAL A 219 -5.22 18.21 4.96
C VAL A 219 -3.98 17.87 4.16
N ALA A 220 -3.29 18.86 3.58
CA ALA A 220 -2.06 18.60 2.83
C ALA A 220 -0.94 18.00 3.70
N LEU A 221 -0.79 18.49 4.93
CA LEU A 221 0.17 17.93 5.90
C LEU A 221 -0.23 16.52 6.35
N ALA A 222 -1.51 16.28 6.60
CA ALA A 222 -2.03 14.96 6.94
C ALA A 222 -1.77 13.95 5.82
N LEU A 223 -2.03 14.32 4.57
CA LEU A 223 -1.74 13.47 3.39
C LEU A 223 -0.24 13.24 3.21
N LEU A 224 0.61 14.25 3.47
CA LEU A 224 2.06 14.09 3.44
C LEU A 224 2.53 13.04 4.47
N LEU A 225 2.11 13.18 5.72
CA LEU A 225 2.43 12.22 6.78
C LEU A 225 1.86 10.83 6.47
N GLN A 226 0.63 10.77 5.94
CA GLN A 226 0.01 9.53 5.48
C GLN A 226 0.81 8.86 4.36
N SER A 227 1.41 9.61 3.43
CA SER A 227 2.25 9.06 2.36
C SER A 227 3.64 8.63 2.82
N LEU A 228 4.16 9.20 3.93
CA LEU A 228 5.46 8.80 4.48
C LEU A 228 5.44 7.40 5.08
N VAL A 229 4.33 6.98 5.70
CA VAL A 229 4.22 5.65 6.31
C VAL A 229 4.45 4.53 5.28
N PRO A 230 3.70 4.41 4.17
CA PRO A 230 3.95 3.38 3.17
C PRO A 230 5.28 3.58 2.47
N ALA A 231 5.75 4.83 2.31
CA ALA A 231 7.10 5.06 1.79
C ALA A 231 8.15 4.41 2.68
N ILE A 232 8.08 4.56 4.00
CA ILE A 232 9.00 3.92 4.94
C ILE A 232 8.79 2.41 4.96
N THR A 233 7.57 1.94 5.19
CA THR A 233 7.30 0.51 5.41
C THR A 233 7.52 -0.33 4.16
N MET A 234 7.16 0.18 2.98
CA MET A 234 7.44 -0.51 1.71
C MET A 234 8.90 -0.37 1.28
N SER A 235 9.55 0.77 1.54
CA SER A 235 10.99 0.90 1.30
C SER A 235 11.81 -0.08 2.12
N SER A 236 11.44 -0.27 3.38
CA SER A 236 12.13 -1.26 4.21
C SER A 236 11.88 -2.71 3.74
N LYS A 237 10.68 -3.03 3.23
CA LYS A 237 10.38 -4.35 2.63
C LYS A 237 11.19 -4.61 1.37
N GLY A 238 11.21 -3.67 0.44
CA GLY A 238 11.98 -3.87 -0.78
C GLY A 238 13.50 -3.81 -0.52
N TYR A 239 13.98 -3.01 0.45
CA TYR A 239 15.40 -3.02 0.83
C TYR A 239 15.82 -4.44 1.24
N ARG A 240 15.00 -5.12 2.03
CA ARG A 240 15.22 -6.53 2.39
C ARG A 240 15.19 -7.46 1.18
N SER A 241 14.27 -7.23 0.23
CA SER A 241 14.26 -7.99 -1.03
C SER A 241 15.59 -7.81 -1.76
N ILE A 242 16.07 -6.58 -1.92
CA ILE A 242 17.34 -6.25 -2.58
C ILE A 242 18.54 -6.91 -1.87
N VAL A 243 18.61 -6.82 -0.55
CA VAL A 243 19.69 -7.44 0.26
C VAL A 243 19.68 -8.96 0.09
N ALA A 244 18.50 -9.60 0.13
CA ALA A 244 18.37 -11.03 -0.09
C ALA A 244 18.84 -11.47 -1.49
N ILE A 245 18.66 -10.61 -2.51
CA ILE A 245 19.05 -10.89 -3.90
C ILE A 245 20.55 -10.69 -4.13
N HIS A 246 21.13 -9.62 -3.59
CA HIS A 246 22.53 -9.28 -3.88
C HIS A 246 23.53 -10.06 -3.03
N GLY A 247 23.06 -10.92 -2.11
CA GLY A 247 23.89 -11.92 -1.44
C GLY A 247 25.01 -11.34 -0.58
N THR A 248 25.05 -10.03 -0.37
CA THR A 248 26.06 -9.39 0.48
C THR A 248 25.77 -9.76 1.92
N LEU A 249 26.40 -10.83 2.40
CA LEU A 249 26.45 -11.22 3.81
C LEU A 249 26.82 -10.06 4.74
N ALA A 250 27.49 -9.02 4.22
CA ALA A 250 27.92 -7.84 4.96
C ALA A 250 26.81 -6.81 5.31
N MET A 251 25.60 -6.93 4.75
CA MET A 251 24.47 -6.02 5.03
C MET A 251 23.21 -6.76 5.47
N GLN A 252 23.34 -7.78 6.33
CA GLN A 252 22.16 -8.30 7.01
C GLN A 252 21.54 -7.18 7.85
N SER A 253 20.31 -6.78 7.51
CA SER A 253 19.54 -5.84 8.34
C SER A 253 19.51 -6.39 9.77
N PRO A 254 19.83 -5.58 10.78
CA PRO A 254 19.80 -6.03 12.17
C PRO A 254 18.44 -6.65 12.50
N TRP A 255 18.43 -7.74 13.27
CA TRP A 255 17.20 -8.44 13.65
C TRP A 255 16.20 -7.53 14.39
N TRP A 256 16.73 -6.56 15.14
CA TRP A 256 15.96 -5.55 15.87
C TRP A 256 15.28 -4.54 14.95
N LEU A 257 15.81 -4.30 13.73
CA LEU A 257 15.18 -3.45 12.72
C LEU A 257 14.18 -4.24 11.86
N LYS A 258 14.48 -5.52 11.62
CA LYS A 258 13.66 -6.44 10.82
C LYS A 258 12.25 -6.61 11.39
N LYS A 259 12.15 -6.90 12.69
CA LYS A 259 10.86 -7.20 13.36
C LYS A 259 9.90 -5.98 13.36
N PRO A 260 10.30 -4.77 13.78
CA PRO A 260 9.42 -3.60 13.74
C PRO A 260 8.96 -3.25 12.33
N VAL A 261 9.85 -3.33 11.33
CA VAL A 261 9.49 -3.08 9.93
C VAL A 261 8.41 -4.04 9.45
N ASP A 262 8.54 -5.34 9.74
CA ASP A 262 7.53 -6.31 9.36
C ASP A 262 6.19 -5.99 10.02
N ILE A 263 6.18 -5.71 11.32
CA ILE A 263 4.97 -5.37 12.06
C ILE A 263 4.31 -4.11 11.49
N LEU A 264 5.07 -3.03 11.31
CA LEU A 264 4.58 -1.77 10.78
C LEU A 264 4.04 -1.91 9.35
N SER A 265 4.62 -2.81 8.56
CA SER A 265 4.15 -3.06 7.20
C SER A 265 2.73 -3.64 7.15
N PHE A 266 2.36 -4.48 8.11
CA PHE A 266 1.00 -5.02 8.22
C PHE A 266 0.02 -4.02 8.84
N LEU A 267 0.53 -3.09 9.65
CA LEU A 267 -0.25 -1.99 10.24
C LEU A 267 -0.34 -0.75 9.34
N THR A 268 0.35 -0.73 8.20
CA THR A 268 0.49 0.47 7.33
C THR A 268 -0.87 1.06 6.96
N THR A 269 -1.83 0.21 6.58
CA THR A 269 -3.20 0.64 6.24
C THR A 269 -3.89 1.38 7.39
N GLY A 270 -3.75 0.88 8.62
CA GLY A 270 -4.32 1.51 9.81
C GLY A 270 -3.58 2.79 10.20
N LEU A 271 -2.25 2.74 10.24
CA LEU A 271 -1.40 3.90 10.56
C LEU A 271 -1.68 5.09 9.63
N ASN A 272 -1.86 4.82 8.34
CA ASN A 272 -2.23 5.83 7.34
C ASN A 272 -3.50 6.59 7.72
N MET A 273 -4.54 5.86 8.13
CA MET A 273 -5.84 6.46 8.47
C MET A 273 -5.79 7.14 9.84
N THR A 274 -5.12 6.52 10.81
CA THR A 274 -4.93 7.12 12.14
C THR A 274 -4.23 8.47 12.07
N ILE A 275 -3.15 8.57 11.28
CA ILE A 275 -2.44 9.84 11.07
C ILE A 275 -3.37 10.89 10.45
N SER A 276 -4.14 10.50 9.44
CA SER A 276 -5.08 11.42 8.76
C SER A 276 -6.11 11.97 9.74
N MET A 277 -6.71 11.12 10.57
CA MET A 277 -7.69 11.51 11.58
C MET A 277 -7.07 12.33 12.72
N ALA A 278 -5.85 12.01 13.15
CA ALA A 278 -5.15 12.71 14.21
C ALA A 278 -4.69 14.14 13.79
N CYS A 279 -4.32 14.32 12.53
CA CYS A 279 -3.82 15.60 12.02
C CYS A 279 -4.92 16.59 11.64
N ILE A 280 -6.15 16.13 11.38
CA ILE A 280 -7.24 16.97 10.91
C ILE A 280 -8.23 17.21 12.05
N LYS A 281 -8.33 18.47 12.48
CA LYS A 281 -9.15 18.90 13.64
C LYS A 281 -10.58 18.37 13.58
N THR A 282 -11.22 18.41 12.41
CA THR A 282 -12.61 17.97 12.21
C THR A 282 -12.85 16.49 12.53
N PHE A 283 -11.83 15.63 12.46
CA PHE A 283 -11.98 14.22 12.85
C PHE A 283 -11.77 13.99 14.36
N ARG A 284 -11.20 14.96 15.08
CA ARG A 284 -10.94 14.88 16.53
C ARG A 284 -12.07 15.45 17.38
N GLU A 285 -12.80 16.42 16.82
CA GLU A 285 -13.99 17.03 17.42
C GLU A 285 -15.24 16.18 17.14
#